data_AF-A0A1G3UQ21-F1
#
_entry.id   AF-A0A1G3UQ21-F1
#
_cell.length_a   1.000
_cell.length_b   1.000
_cell.length_c   1.000
_cell.angle_alpha   90.00
_cell.angle_beta   90.00
_cell.angle_gamma   90.00
#
_symmetry.space_group_name_H-M   'P 1'
#
loop_
_entity.id
_entity.type
_entity.pdbx_description
1 polymer ?
#
loop_
_entity_poly.entity_id
_entity_poly.type
_entity_poly.pdbx_seq_one_letter_code
_entity_poly.pdbx_strand_id
1 'polypeptide(L)'
;MEEIVRVVSENWLIAIAVIFAVLLLFYFLFKSFVKLVLILTLVAVAVGGYFYFKHPENRPANLKEAVQKARTAAGQTLEKGRELVDKGRETYEKGKEIVEKGKVALDKGIEKGKVVLDKGLEKGKEVVEKGRDATGNMTKTLGGEKDAGSRQGP
;
A
#
# COMPACT_ATOMS: atom_id res chain seq x y z
N MET A 1 -13.89 -5.53 17.48
CA MET A 1 -13.35 -5.02 16.20
C MET A 1 -12.32 -3.91 16.41
N GLU A 2 -12.53 -3.02 17.39
CA GLU A 2 -11.61 -1.89 17.65
C GLU A 2 -10.20 -2.29 18.11
N GLU A 3 -10.04 -3.34 18.92
CA GLU A 3 -8.71 -3.86 19.29
C GLU A 3 -7.94 -4.44 18.11
N ILE A 4 -8.63 -5.13 17.19
CA ILE A 4 -8.00 -5.72 16.00
C ILE A 4 -7.50 -4.61 15.07
N VAL A 5 -8.29 -3.55 14.88
CA VAL A 5 -7.90 -2.39 14.07
C VAL A 5 -6.70 -1.66 14.68
N ARG A 6 -6.66 -1.54 16.01
CA ARG A 6 -5.56 -0.89 16.72
C ARG A 6 -4.24 -1.68 16.60
N VAL A 7 -4.29 -3.00 16.83
CA VAL A 7 -3.14 -3.91 16.69
C VAL A 7 -2.63 -3.98 15.23
N VAL A 8 -3.55 -3.96 14.26
CA VAL A 8 -3.21 -3.90 12.84
C VAL A 8 -2.53 -2.58 12.47
N SER A 9 -2.94 -1.46 13.09
CA SER A 9 -2.34 -0.14 12.82
C SER A 9 -0.94 0.04 13.45
N GLU A 10 -0.67 -0.62 14.58
CA GLU A 10 0.62 -0.53 15.29
C GLU A 10 1.70 -1.41 14.65
N ASN A 11 1.33 -2.49 13.95
CA ASN A 11 2.26 -3.39 13.28
C ASN A 11 1.92 -3.55 11.79
N TRP A 12 2.68 -2.86 10.94
CA TRP A 12 2.56 -2.95 9.48
C TRP A 12 2.64 -4.39 8.94
N LEU A 13 3.37 -5.29 9.62
CA LEU A 13 3.44 -6.72 9.31
C LEU A 13 2.10 -7.44 9.51
N ILE A 14 1.35 -7.10 10.56
CA ILE A 14 0.04 -7.69 10.85
C ILE A 14 -0.98 -7.19 9.83
N ALA A 15 -0.91 -5.91 9.44
CA ALA A 15 -1.74 -5.37 8.36
C ALA A 15 -1.52 -6.12 7.03
N ILE A 16 -0.26 -6.36 6.65
CA ILE A 16 0.07 -7.13 5.45
C ILE A 16 -0.46 -8.56 5.55
N ALA A 17 -0.33 -9.21 6.71
CA ALA A 17 -0.83 -10.57 6.92
C ALA A 17 -2.35 -10.66 6.76
N VAL A 18 -3.10 -9.69 7.28
CA VAL A 18 -4.57 -9.63 7.13
C VAL A 18 -4.97 -9.39 5.68
N ILE A 19 -4.32 -8.45 4.98
CA ILE A 19 -4.57 -8.20 3.56
C ILE A 19 -4.27 -9.45 2.73
N PHE A 20 -3.16 -10.12 3.02
CA PHE A 20 -2.77 -11.36 2.35
C PHE A 20 -3.80 -12.48 2.59
N ALA A 21 -4.32 -12.62 3.80
CA ALA A 21 -5.37 -13.59 4.12
C ALA A 21 -6.68 -13.29 3.36
N VAL A 22 -7.07 -12.02 3.24
CA VAL A 22 -8.23 -11.60 2.45
C VAL A 22 -8.02 -11.91 0.97
N LEU A 23 -6.85 -11.59 0.41
CA LEU A 23 -6.49 -11.92 -0.97
C LEU A 23 -6.49 -13.42 -1.23
N LEU A 24 -6.02 -14.24 -0.28
CA LEU A 24 -6.08 -15.70 -0.37
C LEU A 24 -7.52 -16.21 -0.37
N LEU A 25 -8.39 -15.66 0.48
CA LEU A 25 -9.82 -16.00 0.46
C LEU A 25 -10.45 -15.63 -0.88
N PHE A 26 -10.18 -14.43 -1.40
CA PHE A 26 -10.64 -14.01 -2.72
C PHE A 26 -10.12 -14.93 -3.82
N TYR A 27 -8.83 -15.28 -3.80
CA TYR A 27 -8.23 -16.19 -4.76
C TYR A 27 -8.83 -17.59 -4.66
N PHE A 28 -9.07 -18.10 -3.45
CA PHE A 28 -9.65 -19.42 -3.23
C PHE A 28 -11.10 -19.50 -3.71
N LEU A 29 -11.89 -18.45 -3.41
CA LEU A 29 -13.23 -18.28 -3.95
C LEU A 29 -13.19 -18.23 -5.48
N PHE A 30 -12.37 -17.36 -6.07
CA PHE A 30 -12.24 -17.25 -7.53
C PHE A 30 -11.80 -18.57 -8.18
N LYS A 31 -10.84 -19.28 -7.58
CA LYS A 31 -10.37 -20.57 -8.07
C LYS A 31 -11.47 -21.63 -8.06
N SER A 32 -12.34 -21.60 -7.04
CA SER A 32 -13.52 -22.46 -6.98
C SER A 32 -14.58 -22.06 -8.01
N PHE A 33 -14.82 -20.76 -8.18
CA PHE A 33 -15.73 -20.23 -9.21
C PHE A 33 -15.29 -20.58 -10.63
N VAL A 34 -13.99 -20.45 -10.95
CA VAL A 34 -13.47 -20.82 -12.27
C VAL A 34 -13.69 -22.31 -12.55
N LYS A 35 -13.43 -23.19 -11.56
CA LYS A 35 -13.73 -24.63 -11.71
C LYS A 35 -15.23 -24.89 -11.90
N LEU A 36 -16.07 -24.22 -11.13
CA LEU A 36 -17.53 -24.39 -11.19
C LEU A 36 -18.07 -23.91 -12.54
N VAL A 37 -17.65 -22.73 -13.01
CA VAL A 37 -18.01 -22.19 -14.34
C VAL A 37 -17.52 -23.11 -15.46
N LEU A 38 -16.31 -23.66 -15.34
CA LEU A 38 -15.78 -24.60 -16.34
C LEU A 38 -16.62 -25.88 -16.41
N ILE A 39 -16.96 -26.47 -15.25
CA ILE A 39 -17.82 -27.66 -15.19
C ILE A 39 -19.22 -27.34 -15.72
N LEU A 40 -19.82 -26.22 -15.31
CA LEU A 40 -21.13 -25.77 -15.78
C LEU A 40 -21.13 -25.57 -17.29
N THR A 41 -20.09 -24.96 -17.85
CA THR A 41 -19.93 -24.77 -19.30
C THR A 41 -19.83 -26.12 -20.00
N LEU A 42 -19.06 -27.06 -19.45
CA LEU A 42 -18.89 -28.40 -20.03
C LEU A 42 -20.21 -29.20 -20.01
N VAL A 43 -20.98 -29.11 -18.93
CA VAL A 43 -22.33 -29.68 -18.82
C VAL A 43 -23.29 -29.00 -19.81
N ALA A 44 -23.26 -27.67 -19.93
CA ALA A 44 -24.10 -26.95 -20.88
C ALA A 44 -23.77 -27.31 -22.33
N VAL A 45 -22.50 -27.51 -22.67
CA VAL A 45 -22.08 -27.99 -24.00
C VAL A 45 -22.50 -29.44 -24.21
N ALA A 46 -22.38 -30.31 -23.20
CA ALA A 46 -22.81 -31.70 -23.30
C ALA A 46 -24.33 -31.83 -23.48
N VAL A 47 -25.12 -31.15 -22.64
CA VAL A 47 -26.58 -31.16 -22.71
C VAL A 47 -27.08 -30.43 -23.96
N GLY A 48 -26.55 -29.23 -24.21
CA GLY A 48 -26.88 -28.43 -25.39
C GLY A 48 -26.50 -29.14 -26.68
N GLY A 49 -25.32 -29.74 -26.75
CA GLY A 49 -24.88 -30.56 -27.88
C GLY A 49 -25.73 -31.81 -28.06
N TYR A 50 -25.99 -32.56 -26.99
CA TYR A 50 -26.86 -33.74 -27.02
C TYR A 50 -28.26 -33.40 -27.53
N PHE A 51 -28.87 -32.32 -27.03
CA PHE A 51 -30.19 -31.86 -27.46
C PHE A 51 -30.19 -31.37 -28.92
N TYR A 52 -29.10 -30.68 -29.32
CA TYR A 52 -28.91 -30.19 -30.69
C TYR A 52 -28.78 -31.31 -31.72
N PHE A 53 -28.09 -32.42 -31.38
CA PHE A 53 -27.95 -33.58 -32.28
C PHE A 53 -29.20 -34.46 -32.31
N LYS A 54 -29.93 -34.58 -31.21
CA LYS A 54 -31.09 -35.48 -31.12
C LYS A 54 -32.38 -34.90 -31.73
N HIS A 55 -32.50 -33.58 -31.84
CA HIS A 55 -33.67 -32.91 -32.42
C HIS A 55 -33.27 -31.85 -33.47
N PRO A 56 -32.89 -32.26 -34.70
CA PRO A 56 -32.50 -31.32 -35.75
C PRO A 56 -33.64 -30.40 -36.23
N GLU A 57 -34.91 -30.79 -36.03
CA GLU A 57 -36.08 -29.97 -36.38
C GLU A 57 -36.45 -28.91 -35.33
N ASN A 58 -35.94 -29.03 -34.09
CA ASN A 58 -36.16 -28.04 -33.03
C ASN A 58 -35.11 -26.92 -33.04
N ARG A 59 -34.35 -26.75 -34.14
CA ARG A 59 -33.46 -25.59 -34.28
C ARG A 59 -34.32 -24.33 -34.25
N PRO A 60 -34.23 -23.48 -33.20
CA PRO A 60 -35.03 -22.28 -33.18
C PRO A 60 -34.66 -21.44 -34.40
N ALA A 61 -35.66 -21.04 -35.19
CA ALA A 61 -35.46 -20.16 -36.36
C ALA A 61 -34.67 -18.88 -36.01
N ASN A 62 -34.69 -18.52 -34.73
CA ASN A 62 -34.07 -17.33 -34.15
C ASN A 62 -32.58 -17.53 -33.79
N LEU A 63 -31.98 -18.70 -33.99
CA LEU A 63 -30.56 -18.93 -33.68
C LEU A 63 -29.64 -17.99 -34.46
N LYS A 64 -29.94 -17.77 -35.74
CA LYS A 64 -29.17 -16.89 -36.61
C LYS A 64 -29.27 -15.43 -36.15
N GLU A 65 -30.47 -15.01 -35.74
CA GLU A 65 -30.70 -13.68 -35.17
C GLU A 65 -30.05 -13.52 -33.80
N ALA A 66 -30.15 -14.51 -32.91
CA ALA A 66 -29.53 -14.50 -31.60
C ALA A 66 -28.00 -14.45 -31.70
N VAL A 67 -27.41 -15.21 -32.63
CA VAL A 67 -25.97 -15.18 -32.92
C VAL A 67 -25.58 -13.84 -33.54
N GLN A 68 -26.36 -13.29 -34.47
CA GLN A 68 -26.10 -11.96 -35.00
C GLN A 68 -26.15 -10.89 -33.91
N LYS A 69 -27.18 -10.91 -33.06
CA LYS A 69 -27.39 -9.96 -31.96
C LYS A 69 -26.31 -10.09 -30.89
N ALA A 70 -25.90 -11.33 -30.58
CA ALA A 70 -24.76 -11.60 -29.71
C ALA A 70 -23.45 -11.12 -30.33
N ARG A 71 -23.26 -11.27 -31.64
CA ARG A 71 -22.08 -10.78 -32.36
C ARG A 71 -22.02 -9.25 -32.39
N THR A 72 -23.13 -8.55 -32.63
CA THR A 72 -23.18 -7.09 -32.54
C THR A 72 -22.99 -6.60 -31.11
N ALA A 73 -23.63 -7.24 -30.13
CA ALA A 73 -23.44 -6.90 -28.72
C ALA A 73 -21.99 -7.16 -28.26
N ALA A 74 -21.38 -8.27 -28.69
CA ALA A 74 -19.98 -8.57 -28.42
C ALA A 74 -19.06 -7.56 -29.10
N GLY A 75 -19.32 -7.17 -30.35
CA GLY A 75 -18.58 -6.11 -31.04
C GLY A 75 -18.62 -4.77 -30.30
N GLN A 76 -19.82 -4.32 -29.91
CA GLN A 76 -20.00 -3.11 -29.11
C GLN A 76 -19.34 -3.18 -27.73
N THR A 77 -19.36 -4.35 -27.10
CA THR A 77 -18.70 -4.59 -25.81
C THR A 77 -17.18 -4.60 -25.96
N LEU A 78 -16.66 -5.11 -27.08
CA LEU A 78 -15.22 -5.10 -27.36
C LEU A 78 -14.71 -3.68 -27.62
N GLU A 79 -15.48 -2.85 -28.33
CA GLU A 79 -15.15 -1.45 -28.57
C GLU A 79 -15.16 -0.64 -27.27
N LYS A 80 -16.22 -0.77 -26.46
CA LYS A 80 -16.25 -0.16 -25.12
C LYS A 80 -15.15 -0.69 -24.22
N GLY A 81 -14.81 -1.97 -24.33
CA GLY A 81 -13.72 -2.61 -23.61
C GLY A 81 -12.37 -2.02 -23.97
N ARG A 82 -12.10 -1.78 -25.27
CA ARG A 82 -10.89 -1.08 -25.73
C ARG A 82 -10.82 0.35 -25.20
N GLU A 83 -11.92 1.10 -25.25
CA GLU A 83 -11.97 2.46 -24.70
C GLU A 83 -11.71 2.48 -23.18
N LEU A 84 -12.21 1.49 -22.45
CA LEU A 84 -11.95 1.30 -21.02
C LEU A 84 -10.48 0.97 -20.73
N VAL A 85 -9.86 0.13 -21.57
CA VAL A 85 -8.44 -0.20 -21.48
C VAL A 85 -7.57 1.03 -21.77
N ASP A 86 -7.92 1.82 -22.79
CA ASP A 86 -7.18 3.04 -23.13
C ASP A 86 -7.30 4.10 -22.02
N LYS A 87 -8.52 4.34 -21.48
CA LYS A 87 -8.72 5.18 -20.30
C LYS A 87 -7.98 4.65 -19.07
N GLY A 88 -7.96 3.33 -18.88
CA GLY A 88 -7.21 2.68 -17.81
C GLY A 88 -5.71 2.95 -17.92
N ARG A 89 -5.16 2.87 -19.12
CA ARG A 89 -3.74 3.15 -19.40
C ARG A 89 -3.40 4.62 -19.14
N GLU A 90 -4.24 5.55 -19.58
CA GLU A 90 -4.06 6.98 -19.32
C GLU A 90 -4.11 7.30 -17.81
N THR A 91 -5.01 6.64 -17.08
CA THR A 91 -5.11 6.78 -15.62
C THR A 91 -3.89 6.20 -14.91
N TYR A 92 -3.34 5.08 -15.42
CA TYR A 92 -2.11 4.49 -14.91
C TYR A 92 -0.89 5.39 -15.12
N GLU A 93 -0.77 6.03 -16.28
CA GLU A 93 0.31 7.00 -16.54
C GLU A 93 0.22 8.22 -15.62
N LYS A 94 -0.98 8.78 -15.43
CA LYS A 94 -1.23 9.84 -14.44
C LYS A 94 -0.88 9.40 -13.02
N GLY A 95 -1.22 8.17 -12.65
CA GLY A 95 -0.85 7.58 -11.36
C GLY A 95 0.67 7.47 -11.20
N LYS A 96 1.39 7.06 -12.24
CA LYS A 96 2.86 6.96 -12.24
C LYS A 96 3.51 8.34 -12.04
N GLU A 97 3.02 9.37 -12.71
CA GLU A 97 3.50 10.74 -12.50
C GLU A 97 3.28 11.24 -11.06
N ILE A 98 2.13 10.93 -10.47
CA ILE A 98 1.83 11.29 -9.07
C ILE A 98 2.82 10.60 -8.13
N VAL A 99 3.12 9.32 -8.37
CA VAL A 99 4.10 8.56 -7.58
C VAL A 99 5.51 9.13 -7.72
N GLU A 100 5.92 9.52 -8.93
CA GLU A 100 7.22 10.19 -9.14
C GLU A 100 7.28 11.54 -8.44
N LYS A 101 6.25 12.39 -8.58
CA LYS A 101 6.17 13.67 -7.86
C LYS A 101 6.19 13.46 -6.34
N GLY A 102 5.52 12.41 -5.85
CA GLY A 102 5.54 12.00 -4.46
C GLY A 102 6.94 11.63 -3.97
N LYS A 103 7.69 10.84 -4.75
CA LYS A 103 9.10 10.51 -4.45
C LYS A 103 9.97 11.76 -4.38
N VAL A 104 9.88 12.66 -5.35
CA VAL A 104 10.66 13.91 -5.35
C VAL A 104 10.32 14.79 -4.15
N ALA A 105 9.04 14.86 -3.76
CA ALA A 105 8.62 15.60 -2.57
C ALA A 105 9.15 14.95 -1.28
N LEU A 106 9.16 13.63 -1.21
CA LEU A 106 9.71 12.87 -0.09
C LEU A 106 11.22 13.09 0.04
N ASP A 107 11.97 13.00 -1.06
CA ASP A 107 13.42 13.21 -1.08
C ASP A 107 13.77 14.63 -0.62
N LYS A 108 13.05 15.64 -1.12
CA LYS A 108 13.20 17.03 -0.62
C LYS A 108 12.85 17.19 0.85
N GLY A 109 11.85 16.46 1.33
CA GLY A 109 11.46 16.44 2.74
C GLY A 109 12.56 15.84 3.62
N ILE A 110 13.15 14.72 3.19
CA ILE A 110 14.25 14.04 3.89
C ILE A 110 15.49 14.94 3.93
N GLU A 111 15.82 15.60 2.82
CA GLU A 111 16.99 16.47 2.73
C GLU A 111 16.85 17.68 3.66
N LYS A 112 15.68 18.34 3.65
CA LYS A 112 15.37 19.42 4.61
C LYS A 112 15.37 18.91 6.06
N GLY A 113 14.85 17.71 6.29
CA GLY A 113 14.85 17.06 7.60
C GLY A 113 16.26 16.85 8.14
N LYS A 114 17.20 16.36 7.31
CA LYS A 114 18.62 16.23 7.66
C LYS A 114 19.24 17.56 8.04
N VAL A 115 19.04 18.60 7.24
CA VAL A 115 19.61 19.94 7.54
C VAL A 115 19.08 20.50 8.86
N VAL A 116 17.79 20.30 9.15
CA VAL A 116 17.20 20.72 10.43
C VAL A 116 17.76 19.91 11.59
N LEU A 117 17.94 18.60 11.40
CA LEU A 117 18.52 17.71 12.41
C LEU A 117 19.96 18.09 12.73
N ASP A 118 20.78 18.33 11.71
CA ASP A 118 22.19 18.72 11.85
C ASP A 118 22.31 20.06 12.59
N LYS A 119 21.50 21.06 12.22
CA LYS A 119 21.42 22.34 12.95
C LYS A 119 20.95 22.18 14.39
N GLY A 120 20.00 21.27 14.64
CA GLY A 120 19.53 20.94 15.97
C GLY A 120 20.63 20.30 16.82
N LEU A 121 21.42 19.41 16.22
CA LEU A 121 22.52 18.71 16.88
C LEU A 121 23.68 19.66 17.23
N GLU A 122 24.05 20.57 16.33
CA GLU A 122 25.07 21.59 16.61
C GLU A 122 24.66 22.50 17.76
N LYS A 123 23.43 23.04 17.73
CA LYS A 123 22.91 23.86 18.84
C LYS A 123 22.85 23.07 20.13
N GLY A 124 22.46 21.79 20.07
CA GLY A 124 22.46 20.90 21.23
C GLY A 124 23.86 20.75 21.83
N LYS A 125 24.89 20.53 21.01
CA LYS A 125 26.29 20.45 21.45
C LYS A 125 26.75 21.76 22.10
N GLU A 126 26.44 22.91 21.51
CA GLU A 126 26.81 24.22 22.04
C GLU A 126 26.18 24.49 23.41
N VAL A 127 24.91 24.10 23.61
CA VAL A 127 24.22 24.23 24.89
C VAL A 127 24.84 23.31 25.96
N VAL A 128 25.19 22.07 25.58
CA VAL A 128 25.85 21.12 26.48
C VAL A 128 27.24 21.60 26.88
N GLU A 129 28.01 22.18 25.95
CA GLU A 129 29.34 22.73 26.23
C GLU A 129 29.26 23.92 27.19
N LYS A 130 28.36 24.88 26.93
CA LYS A 130 28.08 26.00 27.84
C LYS A 130 27.65 25.53 29.23
N GLY A 131 26.81 24.48 29.31
CA GLY A 131 26.40 23.89 30.59
C GLY A 131 27.57 23.25 31.34
N ARG A 132 28.48 22.59 30.62
CA ARG A 132 29.69 21.99 31.19
C ARG A 132 30.66 23.04 31.71
N ASP A 133 30.87 24.12 30.97
CA ASP A 133 31.74 25.24 31.38
C ASP A 133 31.19 25.99 32.59
N ALA A 134 29.87 26.22 32.64
CA ALA A 134 29.21 26.81 33.79
C ALA A 134 29.35 25.95 35.05
N THR A 135 29.20 24.63 34.89
CA THR A 135 29.37 23.68 36.01
C THR A 135 30.83 23.62 36.45
N GLY A 136 31.79 23.56 35.52
CA GLY A 136 33.22 23.55 35.82
C GLY A 136 33.69 24.81 36.56
N ASN A 137 33.15 25.98 36.18
CA ASN A 137 33.43 27.23 36.89
C ASN A 137 32.85 27.24 38.30
N MET A 138 31.61 26.75 38.50
CA MET A 138 31.01 26.62 39.84
C MET A 138 31.80 25.67 40.75
N THR A 139 32.28 24.53 40.25
CA THR A 139 33.08 23.60 41.04
C THR A 139 34.42 24.21 41.47
N LYS A 140 34.99 25.09 40.64
CA LYS A 140 36.25 25.79 40.92
C LYS A 140 36.08 26.89 41.97
N THR A 141 34.96 27.60 41.98
CA THR A 141 34.62 28.57 43.04
C THR A 141 34.20 27.89 44.35
N LEU A 142 33.48 26.76 44.30
CA LEU A 142 33.05 26.02 45.50
C LEU A 142 34.16 25.13 46.11
N GLY A 143 35.14 24.71 45.30
CA GLY A 143 36.27 23.89 45.75
C GLY A 143 37.46 24.66 46.30
N GLY A 144 37.54 25.98 46.06
CA GLY A 144 38.64 26.83 46.53
C GLY A 144 38.58 27.23 48.01
N GLU A 145 37.49 26.93 48.71
CA GLU A 145 37.24 27.39 50.08
C GLU A 145 37.39 26.26 51.11
N LYS A 146 38.49 25.48 51.03
CA LYS A 146 38.89 24.55 52.11
C LYS A 146 40.34 24.65 52.60
N ASP A 147 41.20 25.43 51.94
CA ASP A 147 42.64 25.46 52.27
C ASP A 147 43.13 26.78 52.88
N ALA A 148 42.25 27.56 53.52
CA ALA A 148 42.63 28.77 54.26
C ALA A 148 42.11 28.71 55.71
N GLY A 149 42.65 27.79 56.53
CA GLY A 149 42.10 27.60 57.87
C GLY A 149 42.90 26.78 58.88
N SER A 150 44.22 26.64 58.76
CA SER A 150 45.05 26.06 59.84
C SER A 150 45.97 27.12 60.45
N ARG A 151 45.33 27.91 61.31
CA ARG A 151 45.80 28.53 62.55
C ARG A 151 47.29 28.39 62.89
N GLN A 152 47.92 29.56 62.98
CA GLN A 152 49.02 29.86 63.89
C GLN A 152 48.63 29.62 65.36
N GLY A 153 49.60 29.10 66.12
CA GLY A 153 49.85 29.39 67.54
C GLY A 153 49.40 28.32 68.54
N PRO A 154 50.02 28.25 69.73
CA PRO A 154 51.25 28.90 70.22
C PRO A 154 52.50 27.99 70.21
#